data_AF-A0A0D2MKU6-F1
#
_entry.id   AF-A0A0D2MKU6-F1
#
_cell.length_a   1.000
_cell.length_b   1.000
_cell.length_c   1.000
_cell.angle_alpha   90.00
_cell.angle_beta   90.00
_cell.angle_gamma   90.00
#
_symmetry.space_group_name_H-M   'P 1'
#
loop_
_entity.id
_entity.type
_entity.pdbx_description
1 polymer ?
#
loop_
_entity_poly.entity_id
_entity_poly.type
_entity_poly.pdbx_seq_one_letter_code
_entity_poly.pdbx_strand_id
1 'polypeptide(L)' 'MARRYDSRTTIFSPEGRLYQVEYAMEAISNAGAAIGCLASDGVVLIAEKKITSK' A
#
# COMPACT_ATOMS: atom_id res chain seq x y z
N MET A 1 -18.01 -10.45 -13.39
CA MET A 1 -18.62 -9.49 -12.44
C MET A 1 -17.64 -8.42 -11.94
N ALA A 2 -16.35 -8.72 -11.73
CA ALA A 2 -15.36 -7.81 -11.09
C ALA A 2 -15.12 -6.47 -11.83
N ARG A 3 -15.14 -6.48 -13.17
CA ARG A 3 -14.73 -5.33 -14.01
C ARG A 3 -15.61 -4.08 -13.91
N ARG A 4 -16.76 -4.15 -13.21
CA ARG A 4 -17.71 -3.02 -13.11
C ARG A 4 -17.37 -2.09 -11.94
N TYR A 5 -16.76 -2.62 -10.88
CA TYR A 5 -16.51 -1.88 -9.64
C TYR A 5 -15.02 -1.65 -9.36
N ASP A 6 -14.12 -2.26 -10.13
CA ASP A 6 -12.68 -2.05 -9.98
C ASP A 6 -12.13 -0.88 -10.80
N SER A 7 -12.90 -0.28 -11.71
CA SER A 7 -12.34 0.67 -12.68
C SER A 7 -12.07 2.09 -12.16
N ARG A 8 -12.66 2.48 -11.02
CA ARG A 8 -12.54 3.83 -10.46
C ARG A 8 -12.35 3.77 -8.95
N THR A 9 -11.65 4.76 -8.39
CA THR A 9 -11.35 4.88 -6.95
C THR A 9 -12.55 5.31 -6.10
N THR A 10 -13.64 5.78 -6.72
CA THR A 10 -14.81 6.34 -6.03
C THR A 10 -16.05 5.43 -6.09
N ILE A 11 -15.93 4.22 -6.64
CA ILE A 11 -17.04 3.28 -6.80
C ILE A 11 -16.95 2.20 -5.73
N PHE A 12 -17.99 2.10 -4.91
CA PHE A 12 -18.16 0.99 -3.97
C PHE A 12 -18.69 -0.26 -4.70
N SER A 13 -18.17 -1.43 -4.32
CA SER A 13 -18.72 -2.72 -4.73
C SER A 13 -20.09 -2.98 -4.08
N PRO A 14 -20.87 -3.98 -4.56
CA PRO A 14 -22.12 -4.37 -3.91
C PRO A 14 -21.94 -4.77 -2.43
N GLU A 15 -20.73 -5.19 -2.06
CA GLU A 15 -20.32 -5.57 -0.71
C GLU A 15 -19.79 -4.37 0.11
N GLY A 16 -19.82 -3.15 -0.44
CA GLY A 16 -19.36 -1.92 0.21
C GLY A 16 -17.85 -1.72 0.20
N ARG A 17 -17.11 -2.44 -0.63
CA ARG A 17 -15.64 -2.41 -0.67
C ARG A 17 -15.14 -1.46 -1.75
N LEU A 18 -13.95 -0.90 -1.54
CA LEU A 18 -13.22 -0.11 -2.54
C LEU A 18 -12.07 -0.96 -3.09
N TYR A 19 -12.34 -1.73 -4.15
CA TYR A 19 -11.37 -2.66 -4.73
C TYR A 19 -10.05 -1.99 -5.13
N GLN A 20 -10.09 -0.75 -5.61
CA GLN A 20 -8.87 0.02 -5.93
C GLN A 20 -7.97 0.27 -4.70
N VAL A 21 -8.54 0.50 -3.52
CA VAL A 21 -7.75 0.68 -2.28
C VAL A 21 -7.12 -0.65 -1.87
N GLU A 22 -7.87 -1.74 -1.99
CA GLU A 22 -7.39 -3.07 -1.62
C GLU A 22 -6.25 -3.55 -2.52
N TYR A 23 -6.34 -3.27 -3.83
CA TYR A 23 -5.23 -3.54 -4.74
C TYR A 23 -3.99 -2.70 -4.43
N ALA A 24 -4.16 -1.44 -4.00
CA ALA A 24 -3.04 -0.64 -3.54
C ALA A 24 -2.40 -1.23 -2.27
N MET A 25 -3.20 -1.72 -1.33
CA MET A 25 -2.70 -2.41 -0.14
C MET A 25 -1.95 -3.70 -0.50
N GLU A 26 -2.44 -4.47 -1.46
CA GLU A 26 -1.74 -5.65 -1.98
C GLU A 26 -0.44 -5.29 -2.71
N ALA A 27 -0.39 -4.15 -3.43
CA ALA A 27 0.87 -3.68 -4.01
C ALA A 27 1.88 -3.27 -2.93
N ILE A 28 1.42 -2.68 -1.82
CA ILE A 28 2.25 -2.33 -0.66
C ILE A 28 2.77 -3.57 0.07
N SER A 29 2.01 -4.67 0.12
CA SER A 29 2.46 -5.92 0.75
C SER A 29 3.73 -6.48 0.11
N ASN A 30 3.96 -6.17 -1.17
CA ASN A 30 5.13 -6.58 -1.94
C ASN A 30 6.29 -5.55 -1.89
N ALA A 31 6.07 -4.38 -1.27
CA ALA A 31 7.10 -3.35 -1.12
C ALA A 31 8.21 -3.77 -0.14
N GLY A 32 9.33 -3.04 -0.15
CA GLY A 32 10.38 -3.25 0.84
C GLY A 32 9.95 -2.80 2.23
N ALA A 33 10.49 -3.42 3.27
CA ALA A 33 10.13 -3.09 4.64
C ALA A 33 10.59 -1.66 5.01
N ALA A 34 9.76 -0.93 5.74
CA ALA A 34 10.10 0.35 6.33
C ALA A 34 9.69 0.38 7.82
N ILE A 35 10.56 0.94 8.66
CA ILE A 35 10.40 1.00 10.11
C ILE A 35 10.65 2.43 10.57
N GLY A 36 9.77 2.94 11.43
CA GLY A 36 9.97 4.19 12.15
C GLY A 36 10.09 3.96 13.65
N CYS A 37 11.03 4.65 14.29
CA CYS A 37 11.19 4.66 15.74
C CYS A 37 11.12 6.11 16.24
N LEU A 38 10.20 6.37 17.18
CA LEU A 38 10.13 7.64 17.90
C LEU A 38 10.98 7.51 19.18
N ALA A 39 11.93 8.42 19.34
CA ALA A 39 12.76 8.58 20.53
C ALA A 39 12.38 9.88 21.27
N SER A 40 12.85 10.02 22.50
CA SER A 40 12.58 11.19 23.34
C SER A 40 13.07 12.51 22.73
N ASP A 41 14.10 12.43 21.89
CA ASP A 41 14.81 13.57 21.28
C ASP A 41 14.65 13.63 19.76
N GLY A 42 13.93 12.69 19.13
CA GLY A 42 13.79 12.69 17.67
C GLY A 42 13.11 11.47 17.08
N VAL A 43 13.22 11.33 15.76
CA VAL A 43 12.63 10.23 14.99
C VAL A 43 13.69 9.61 14.10
N VAL A 44 13.72 8.29 14.05
CA VAL A 44 14.54 7.51 13.12
C VAL A 44 13.64 6.78 12.14
N LEU A 45 13.90 6.93 10.84
CA LEU A 45 13.22 6.20 9.78
C LEU A 45 14.24 5.33 9.05
N ILE A 46 13.90 4.05 8.86
CA ILE A 46 14.74 3.05 8.21
C ILE A 46 13.90 2.40 7.12
N ALA A 47 14.44 2.22 5.92
CA ALA A 47 13.77 1.53 4.82
C ALA A 47 14.73 0.61 4.07
N GLU A 48 14.21 -0.50 3.59
CA GLU A 48 14.93 -1.43 2.72
C GLU A 48 15.17 -0.79 1.35
N LYS A 49 16.44 -0.74 0.93
CA LYS A 49 16.83 -0.35 -0.43
C LYS A 49 16.94 -1.60 -1.30
N LYS A 50 15.88 -1.94 -2.03
CA LYS A 50 15.93 -2.97 -3.07
C LYS A 50 16.81 -2.50 -4.23
N ILE A 51 17.95 -3.16 -4.45
CA ILE A 51 18.81 -2.91 -5.61
C ILE A 51 18.42 -3.89 -6.70
N THR A 52 17.71 -3.41 -7.72
CA THR A 52 17.48 -4.19 -8.94
C THR A 52 18.78 -4.18 -9.76
N SER A 53 19.15 -5.32 -10.35
CA SER A 53 20.38 -5.43 -11.15
C SER A 53 20.48 -4.32 -12.19
N LYS A 54 21.72 -3.89 -12.45
CA LYS A 54 22.05 -2.94 -13.52
C LYS A 54 21.79 -3.56 -14.89
#